data_AF-A0A8J5VTA3-F1
#
_entry.id   AF-A0A8J5VTA3-F1
#
_cell.length_a   1.000
_cell.length_b   1.000
_cell.length_c   1.000
_cell.angle_alpha   90.00
_cell.angle_beta   90.00
_cell.angle_gamma   90.00
#
_symmetry.space_group_name_H-M   'P 1'
#
loop_
_entity.id
_entity.type
_entity.pdbx_description
1 polymer ?
#
loop_
_entity_poly.entity_id
_entity_poly.type
_entity_poly.pdbx_seq_one_letter_code
_entity_poly.pdbx_strand_id
1 'polypeptide(L)'
;MDSSSGGGGAQIKGMATHGGRYVLYNVYGNLFEVSSKYAPPIRPIGRGAYGIVCAAVNLENSEEVAIKKIGNAFDNHIDAKRTLREIKLLRHMDHENIIAIKDIIRPPRRDNFNDVYLISELMDTDLHQIIRSNQPLTDDHCQYFLYQLLRGLKYVHSANVLHRDLKPSNLFLNANCDLKIADFGLARTTSETDLMTEYVVTRWYRAPELLLNCSQYTAAIDVWSVGCILGEIVTRQPLFPGRDYIQQLKLITELIGSPDDSSLGFLRSDNARRYMKQLPQYPRQDFRLRFRNMSSGAVDLLERMLVFDPSRRITVDEALHHPYLTYKRTHLERILGIQSRSSLLRAQRTFEDCSSSKVKTILPCASINFMAACWANEWTIRIVGQSKETAFVFLFTWPEHWLVIPVDCINYCYVSKLVTV
;
A
#
# COMPACT_ATOMS: atom_id res chain seq x y z
N MET A 1 -37.76 3.41 35.97
CA MET A 1 -36.68 4.05 36.75
C MET A 1 -35.43 3.91 35.94
N ASP A 2 -34.96 5.05 35.44
CA ASP A 2 -33.97 5.24 34.39
C ASP A 2 -32.57 4.74 34.77
N SER A 3 -31.88 4.18 33.78
CA SER A 3 -30.41 4.22 33.71
C SER A 3 -29.98 4.32 32.24
N SER A 4 -30.24 5.50 31.66
CA SER A 4 -29.63 5.96 30.42
C SER A 4 -28.13 6.19 30.62
N SER A 5 -27.30 5.27 30.13
CA SER A 5 -25.85 5.45 30.01
C SER A 5 -25.52 6.27 28.75
N GLY A 6 -25.65 7.59 28.88
CA GLY A 6 -25.13 8.54 27.89
C GLY A 6 -23.60 8.57 27.92
N GLY A 7 -22.97 7.94 26.93
CA GLY A 7 -21.53 8.08 26.66
C GLY A 7 -21.22 9.44 26.04
N GLY A 8 -21.09 10.48 26.86
CA GLY A 8 -20.64 11.80 26.42
C GLY A 8 -19.15 11.78 26.04
N GLY A 9 -18.85 11.78 24.74
CA GLY A 9 -17.47 11.94 24.26
C GLY A 9 -16.94 13.33 24.63
N ALA A 10 -15.93 13.40 25.51
CA ALA A 10 -15.26 14.65 25.83
C ALA A 10 -14.70 15.29 24.55
N GLN A 11 -15.19 16.48 24.19
CA GLN A 11 -14.67 17.21 23.03
C GLN A 11 -13.19 17.53 23.24
N ILE A 12 -12.32 17.01 22.37
CA ILE A 12 -10.89 17.31 22.37
C ILE A 12 -10.73 18.79 22.02
N LYS A 13 -10.36 19.62 23.01
CA LYS A 13 -10.10 21.05 22.81
C LYS A 13 -8.74 21.25 22.14
N GLY A 14 -8.71 22.07 21.09
CA GLY A 14 -7.48 22.48 20.42
C GLY A 14 -6.95 23.81 20.95
N MET A 15 -5.63 23.97 20.97
CA MET A 15 -4.96 25.24 21.29
C MET A 15 -4.40 25.84 20.00
N ALA A 16 -4.76 27.08 19.68
CA ALA A 16 -4.24 27.77 18.51
C ALA A 16 -2.73 28.01 18.65
N THR A 17 -1.97 27.72 17.60
CA THR A 17 -0.53 27.93 17.53
C THR A 17 -0.15 28.73 16.27
N HIS A 18 1.09 29.22 16.21
CA HIS A 18 1.66 29.85 15.00
C HIS A 18 0.81 31.00 14.42
N GLY A 19 0.25 31.85 15.29
CA GLY A 19 -0.62 32.96 14.90
C GLY A 19 -2.00 32.53 14.43
N GLY A 20 -2.51 31.41 14.92
CA GLY A 20 -3.83 30.87 14.56
C GLY A 20 -3.85 30.03 13.28
N ARG A 21 -2.73 29.90 12.58
CA ARG A 21 -2.64 29.09 11.35
C ARG A 21 -2.72 27.59 11.60
N TYR A 22 -2.32 27.16 12.80
CA TYR A 22 -2.32 25.76 13.23
C TYR A 22 -3.06 25.61 14.56
N VAL A 23 -3.50 24.39 14.83
CA VAL A 23 -4.15 24.01 16.08
C VAL A 23 -3.49 22.75 16.61
N LEU A 24 -3.08 22.80 17.88
CA LEU A 24 -2.50 21.70 18.62
C LEU A 24 -3.60 20.97 19.40
N TYR A 25 -3.78 19.68 19.12
CA TYR A 25 -4.70 18.79 19.82
C TYR A 25 -3.92 17.76 20.64
N ASN A 26 -4.38 17.46 21.86
CA ASN A 26 -3.87 16.34 22.64
C ASN A 26 -4.84 15.16 22.53
N VAL A 27 -4.49 14.18 21.70
CA VAL A 27 -5.29 12.98 21.48
C VAL A 27 -4.65 11.82 22.23
N TYR A 28 -5.19 11.49 23.41
CA TYR A 28 -4.67 10.41 24.27
C TYR A 28 -3.16 10.49 24.55
N GLY A 29 -2.64 11.69 24.85
CA GLY A 29 -1.21 11.92 25.10
C GLY A 29 -0.37 12.14 23.84
N ASN A 30 -0.96 12.06 22.65
CA ASN A 30 -0.28 12.34 21.39
C ASN A 30 -0.64 13.75 20.92
N LEU A 31 0.38 14.57 20.72
CA LEU A 31 0.23 15.93 20.22
C LEU A 31 0.05 15.92 18.70
N PHE A 32 -1.06 16.47 18.22
CA PHE A 32 -1.39 16.65 16.81
C PHE A 32 -1.40 18.13 16.48
N GLU A 33 -0.40 18.61 15.75
CA GLU A 33 -0.38 19.98 15.25
C GLU A 33 -0.82 19.99 13.79
N VAL A 34 -2.07 20.40 13.55
CA VAL A 34 -2.68 20.38 12.22
C VAL A 34 -3.03 21.80 11.78
N SER A 35 -3.17 22.04 10.47
CA SER A 35 -3.62 23.34 9.97
C SER A 35 -5.02 23.66 10.49
N SER A 36 -5.27 24.94 10.79
CA SER A 36 -6.55 25.46 11.30
C SER A 36 -7.75 25.19 10.39
N LYS A 37 -7.53 24.87 9.11
CA LYS A 37 -8.59 24.41 8.20
C LYS A 37 -9.15 23.03 8.56
N TYR A 38 -8.42 22.22 9.33
CA TYR A 38 -8.90 20.94 9.84
C TYR A 38 -9.46 21.13 11.25
N ALA A 39 -10.78 21.18 11.34
CA ALA A 39 -11.49 21.56 12.54
C ALA A 39 -12.09 20.36 13.28
N PRO A 40 -12.46 20.55 14.56
CA PRO A 40 -13.19 19.55 15.32
C PRO A 40 -14.55 19.21 14.69
N PRO A 41 -15.13 18.04 15.01
CA PRO A 41 -14.68 17.10 16.04
C PRO A 41 -13.45 16.30 15.59
N ILE A 42 -12.35 16.43 16.34
CA ILE A 42 -11.17 15.56 16.18
C ILE A 42 -11.49 14.26 16.90
N ARG A 43 -11.73 13.19 16.15
CA ARG A 43 -12.12 11.89 16.71
C ARG A 43 -11.05 10.85 16.40
N PRO A 44 -10.41 10.23 17.39
CA PRO A 44 -9.50 9.12 17.13
C PRO A 44 -10.28 7.94 16.56
N ILE A 45 -9.89 7.47 15.37
CA ILE A 45 -10.58 6.37 14.65
C ILE A 45 -9.73 5.09 14.56
N GLY A 46 -8.42 5.18 14.80
CA GLY A 46 -7.56 4.00 14.74
C GLY A 46 -6.17 4.22 15.32
N ARG A 47 -5.48 3.10 15.60
CA ARG A 47 -4.06 3.06 15.95
C ARG A 47 -3.37 2.11 14.97
N GLY A 48 -2.44 2.63 14.18
CA GLY A 48 -1.61 1.86 13.25
C GLY A 48 -0.17 1.75 13.74
N ALA A 49 0.67 1.06 12.97
CA ALA A 49 2.10 0.90 13.25
C ALA A 49 2.86 2.24 13.34
N TYR A 50 2.36 3.29 12.69
CA TYR A 50 2.99 4.61 12.61
C TYR A 50 2.33 5.68 13.49
N GLY A 51 1.27 5.34 14.24
CA GLY A 51 0.61 6.29 15.14
C GLY A 51 -0.91 6.25 15.12
N ILE A 52 -1.52 7.30 15.68
CA ILE A 52 -2.96 7.49 15.78
C ILE A 52 -3.49 8.11 14.47
N VAL A 53 -4.66 7.64 14.04
CA VAL A 53 -5.43 8.26 12.96
C VAL A 53 -6.65 8.95 13.56
N CYS A 54 -6.91 10.18 13.14
CA CYS A 54 -8.04 10.98 13.61
C CYS A 54 -8.96 11.38 12.45
N ALA A 55 -10.26 11.31 12.63
CA ALA A 55 -11.22 12.00 11.78
C ALA A 55 -11.26 13.50 12.13
N ALA A 56 -11.43 14.35 11.11
CA ALA A 56 -11.61 15.79 11.23
C ALA A 56 -12.50 16.30 10.08
N VAL A 57 -12.96 17.55 10.16
CA VAL A 57 -13.68 18.22 9.07
C VAL A 57 -12.75 19.24 8.40
N ASN A 58 -12.63 19.18 7.08
CA ASN A 58 -11.99 20.24 6.31
C ASN A 58 -12.97 21.41 6.12
N LEU A 59 -12.68 22.56 6.71
CA LEU A 59 -13.54 23.75 6.67
C LEU A 59 -13.68 24.38 5.28
N GLU A 60 -12.73 24.13 4.37
CA GLU A 60 -12.75 24.73 3.03
C GLU A 60 -13.85 24.13 2.13
N ASN A 61 -14.12 22.84 2.29
CA ASN A 61 -15.08 22.10 1.48
C ASN A 61 -16.14 21.34 2.30
N SER A 62 -16.09 21.47 3.63
CA SER A 62 -16.97 20.77 4.59
C SER A 62 -16.92 19.24 4.52
N GLU A 63 -15.84 18.66 3.98
CA GLU A 63 -15.68 17.20 3.91
C GLU A 63 -15.07 16.62 5.18
N GLU A 64 -15.55 15.45 5.60
CA GLU A 64 -14.85 14.64 6.59
C GLU A 64 -13.60 13.97 5.98
N VAL A 65 -12.51 13.97 6.75
CA VAL A 65 -11.20 13.47 6.34
C VAL A 65 -10.55 12.64 7.44
N ALA A 66 -9.66 11.73 7.06
CA ALA A 66 -8.79 11.03 8.00
C ALA A 66 -7.39 11.67 8.00
N ILE A 67 -6.88 11.95 9.20
CA ILE A 67 -5.56 12.52 9.47
C ILE A 67 -4.68 11.44 10.09
N LYS A 68 -3.72 10.93 9.30
CA LYS A 68 -2.70 9.99 9.75
C LYS A 68 -1.44 10.76 10.14
N LYS A 69 -1.11 10.77 11.44
CA LYS A 69 0.18 11.28 11.93
C LYS A 69 1.22 10.17 11.87
N ILE A 70 2.35 10.45 11.21
CA ILE A 70 3.56 9.64 11.23
C ILE A 70 4.57 10.39 12.08
N GLY A 71 4.69 9.96 13.34
CA GLY A 71 5.61 10.58 14.29
C GLY A 71 7.06 10.24 13.99
N ASN A 72 7.98 11.18 14.22
CA ASN A 72 9.42 10.98 14.06
C ASN A 72 9.79 10.30 12.73
N ALA A 73 9.18 10.75 11.64
CA ALA A 73 9.20 10.09 10.33
C ALA A 73 10.61 9.91 9.74
N PHE A 74 11.61 10.62 10.29
CA PHE A 74 12.99 10.65 9.80
C PHE A 74 14.00 9.92 10.69
N ASP A 75 13.59 9.45 11.88
CA ASP A 75 14.48 8.77 12.83
C ASP A 75 14.97 7.41 12.28
N ASN A 76 14.06 6.68 11.62
CA ASN A 76 14.37 5.42 10.97
C ASN A 76 14.36 5.60 9.45
N HIS A 77 15.52 5.48 8.83
CA HIS A 77 15.68 5.58 7.37
C HIS A 77 14.83 4.57 6.58
N ILE A 78 14.53 3.39 7.13
CA ILE A 78 13.65 2.41 6.48
C ILE A 78 12.20 2.92 6.46
N ASP A 79 11.70 3.43 7.58
CA ASP A 79 10.33 3.92 7.70
C ASP A 79 10.13 5.26 6.96
N ALA A 80 11.16 6.12 6.94
CA ALA A 80 11.20 7.32 6.09
C ALA A 80 11.05 6.96 4.62
N LYS A 81 11.80 5.95 4.15
CA LYS A 81 11.69 5.45 2.77
C LYS A 81 10.31 4.86 2.46
N ARG A 82 9.70 4.13 3.41
CA ARG A 82 8.33 3.58 3.27
C ARG A 82 7.30 4.71 3.16
N THR A 83 7.39 5.70 4.04
CA THR A 83 6.50 6.87 4.06
C THR A 83 6.61 7.66 2.76
N LEU A 84 7.82 7.97 2.30
CA LEU A 84 8.03 8.67 1.03
C LEU A 84 7.47 7.89 -0.15
N ARG A 85 7.64 6.56 -0.15
CA ARG A 85 7.11 5.70 -1.21
C ARG A 85 5.58 5.70 -1.22
N GLU A 86 4.95 5.56 -0.05
CA GLU A 86 3.49 5.64 0.10
C GLU A 86 2.96 6.96 -0.47
N ILE A 87 3.56 8.09 -0.07
CA ILE A 87 3.19 9.43 -0.56
C ILE A 87 3.35 9.53 -2.07
N LYS A 88 4.51 9.10 -2.61
CA LYS A 88 4.78 9.19 -4.05
C LYS A 88 3.77 8.36 -4.85
N LEU A 89 3.53 7.11 -4.47
CA LEU A 89 2.61 6.25 -5.21
C LEU A 89 1.19 6.78 -5.14
N LEU A 90 0.67 7.09 -3.95
CA LEU A 90 -0.71 7.53 -3.79
C LEU A 90 -0.99 8.89 -4.44
N ARG A 91 -0.01 9.79 -4.57
CA ARG A 91 -0.17 11.04 -5.33
C ARG A 91 -0.30 10.84 -6.84
N HIS A 92 0.10 9.69 -7.37
CA HIS A 92 0.06 9.36 -8.80
C HIS A 92 -1.02 8.32 -9.12
N MET A 93 -1.76 7.84 -8.11
CA MET A 93 -2.87 6.91 -8.27
C MET A 93 -4.20 7.65 -8.22
N ASP A 94 -5.04 7.42 -9.22
CA ASP A 94 -6.38 8.00 -9.32
C ASP A 94 -7.34 6.89 -9.73
N HIS A 95 -7.89 6.20 -8.73
CA HIS A 95 -8.80 5.10 -8.93
C HIS A 95 -9.72 4.93 -7.72
N GLU A 96 -11.00 4.67 -7.98
CA GLU A 96 -12.06 4.58 -6.97
C GLU A 96 -11.77 3.54 -5.87
N ASN A 97 -11.17 2.40 -6.24
CA ASN A 97 -10.79 1.34 -5.28
C ASN A 97 -9.37 1.50 -4.69
N ILE A 98 -8.75 2.67 -4.79
CA ILE A 98 -7.47 3.01 -4.16
C ILE A 98 -7.70 4.22 -3.25
N ILE A 99 -7.11 4.22 -2.05
CA ILE A 99 -7.24 5.35 -1.13
C ILE A 99 -6.58 6.61 -1.72
N ALA A 100 -7.30 7.73 -1.73
CA ALA A 100 -6.74 9.00 -2.23
C ALA A 100 -6.07 9.80 -1.10
N ILE A 101 -4.88 10.35 -1.37
CA ILE A 101 -4.32 11.44 -0.56
C ILE A 101 -4.98 12.75 -1.01
N LYS A 102 -5.73 13.37 -0.11
CA LYS A 102 -6.39 14.67 -0.32
C LYS A 102 -5.46 15.85 -0.06
N ASP A 103 -4.61 15.75 0.97
CA ASP A 103 -3.66 16.79 1.34
C ASP A 103 -2.49 16.21 2.15
N ILE A 104 -1.42 16.99 2.28
CA ILE A 104 -0.34 16.73 3.21
C ILE A 104 -0.04 18.03 3.96
N ILE A 105 -0.17 17.99 5.29
CA ILE A 105 0.01 19.21 6.09
C ILE A 105 1.48 19.62 6.07
N ARG A 106 1.72 20.87 5.67
CA ARG A 106 3.04 21.50 5.73
C ARG A 106 3.46 21.72 7.19
N PRO A 107 4.71 21.41 7.58
CA PRO A 107 5.16 21.67 8.94
C PRO A 107 5.09 23.17 9.24
N PRO A 108 4.73 23.56 10.48
CA PRO A 108 4.68 24.96 10.88
C PRO A 108 6.02 25.69 10.75
N ARG A 109 7.13 24.95 10.92
CA ARG A 109 8.51 25.43 10.77
C ARG A 109 9.33 24.39 10.02
N ARG A 110 10.18 24.84 9.08
CA ARG A 110 11.05 23.97 8.29
C ARG A 110 12.13 23.29 9.13
N ASP A 111 12.63 24.00 10.13
CA ASP A 111 13.78 23.57 10.93
C ASP A 111 13.42 22.44 11.93
N ASN A 112 12.13 22.27 12.23
CA ASN A 112 11.61 21.29 13.19
C ASN A 112 10.60 20.34 12.52
N PHE A 113 10.94 19.79 11.36
CA PHE A 113 10.10 18.85 10.62
C PHE A 113 10.36 17.40 11.07
N ASN A 114 9.69 16.96 12.13
CA ASN A 114 9.81 15.59 12.66
C ASN A 114 8.59 14.72 12.33
N ASP A 115 7.41 15.34 12.21
CA ASP A 115 6.14 14.65 12.03
C ASP A 115 5.57 14.91 10.63
N VAL A 116 5.04 13.87 9.99
CA VAL A 116 4.32 13.98 8.72
C VAL A 116 2.83 13.71 8.96
N TYR A 117 1.96 14.57 8.45
CA TYR A 117 0.51 14.39 8.54
C TYR A 117 -0.09 14.20 7.14
N LEU A 118 -0.61 13.00 6.89
CA LEU A 118 -1.28 12.64 5.65
C LEU A 118 -2.79 12.77 5.81
N ILE A 119 -3.43 13.45 4.87
CA ILE A 119 -4.87 13.63 4.82
C ILE A 119 -5.41 12.75 3.71
N SER A 120 -6.33 11.86 4.05
CA SER A 120 -7.04 11.02 3.10
C SER A 120 -8.54 11.18 3.24
N GLU A 121 -9.30 10.57 2.33
CA GLU A 121 -10.70 10.31 2.59
C GLU A 121 -10.91 9.52 3.88
N LEU A 122 -12.03 9.80 4.55
CA LEU A 122 -12.45 9.08 5.75
C LEU A 122 -13.21 7.81 5.33
N MET A 123 -12.80 6.68 5.88
CA MET A 123 -13.47 5.39 5.72
C MET A 123 -14.01 4.95 7.08
N ASP A 124 -15.14 4.23 7.07
CA ASP A 124 -15.85 3.85 8.30
C ASP A 124 -15.13 2.74 9.07
N THR A 125 -14.54 1.79 8.33
CA THR A 125 -13.87 0.62 8.92
C THR A 125 -12.88 -0.02 7.97
N ASP A 126 -12.29 -1.14 8.38
CA ASP A 126 -11.48 -2.00 7.53
C ASP A 126 -12.12 -3.40 7.44
N LEU A 127 -11.74 -4.15 6.41
CA LEU A 127 -12.29 -5.49 6.16
C LEU A 127 -11.96 -6.45 7.31
N HIS A 128 -10.85 -6.25 8.03
CA HIS A 128 -10.47 -7.08 9.17
C HIS A 128 -11.48 -6.98 10.32
N GLN A 129 -11.95 -5.76 10.63
CA GLN A 129 -13.01 -5.56 11.62
C GLN A 129 -14.34 -6.16 11.17
N ILE A 130 -14.70 -6.00 9.89
CA ILE A 130 -15.93 -6.58 9.32
C ILE A 130 -15.92 -8.10 9.43
N ILE A 131 -14.81 -8.76 9.08
CA ILE A 131 -14.65 -10.21 9.19
C ILE A 131 -14.81 -10.68 10.65
N ARG A 132 -14.33 -9.92 11.64
CA ARG A 132 -14.45 -10.28 13.06
C ARG A 132 -15.79 -9.89 13.71
N SER A 133 -16.59 -9.07 13.02
CA SER A 133 -17.88 -8.62 13.52
C SER A 133 -18.97 -9.69 13.40
N ASN A 134 -20.06 -9.50 14.15
CA ASN A 134 -21.27 -10.31 14.04
C ASN A 134 -22.13 -9.95 12.81
N GLN A 135 -21.74 -8.97 11.99
CA GLN A 135 -22.50 -8.62 10.79
C GLN A 135 -22.46 -9.79 9.80
N PRO A 136 -23.59 -10.22 9.24
CA PRO A 136 -23.62 -11.32 8.28
C PRO A 136 -22.90 -10.92 6.97
N LEU A 137 -22.03 -11.80 6.48
CA LEU A 137 -21.38 -11.65 5.17
C LEU A 137 -21.97 -12.70 4.24
N THR A 138 -22.81 -12.25 3.32
CA THR A 138 -23.40 -13.08 2.28
C THR A 138 -22.40 -13.31 1.15
N ASP A 139 -22.64 -14.30 0.30
CA ASP A 139 -21.83 -14.52 -0.89
C ASP A 139 -21.81 -13.28 -1.81
N ASP A 140 -22.90 -12.50 -1.86
CA ASP A 140 -22.96 -11.22 -2.55
C ASP A 140 -21.97 -10.18 -2.01
N HIS A 141 -21.82 -10.07 -0.68
CA HIS A 141 -20.81 -9.21 -0.06
C HIS A 141 -19.40 -9.67 -0.43
N CYS A 142 -19.14 -10.99 -0.36
CA CYS A 142 -17.85 -11.58 -0.75
C CYS A 142 -17.49 -11.25 -2.20
N GLN A 143 -18.43 -11.45 -3.14
CA GLN A 143 -18.25 -11.13 -4.55
C GLN A 143 -17.98 -9.64 -4.76
N TYR A 144 -18.71 -8.76 -4.05
CA TYR A 144 -18.56 -7.31 -4.21
C TYR A 144 -17.20 -6.81 -3.70
N PHE A 145 -16.75 -7.25 -2.53
CA PHE A 145 -15.43 -6.91 -2.01
C PHE A 145 -14.32 -7.46 -2.90
N LEU A 146 -14.44 -8.72 -3.34
CA LEU A 146 -13.44 -9.36 -4.20
C LEU A 146 -13.31 -8.66 -5.56
N TYR A 147 -14.44 -8.30 -6.17
CA TYR A 147 -14.46 -7.56 -7.43
C TYR A 147 -13.76 -6.21 -7.31
N GLN A 148 -14.09 -5.41 -6.28
CA GLN A 148 -13.47 -4.10 -6.06
C GLN A 148 -11.96 -4.21 -5.79
N LEU A 149 -11.54 -5.20 -5.00
CA LEU A 149 -10.13 -5.49 -4.74
C LEU A 149 -9.38 -5.83 -6.04
N LEU A 150 -9.92 -6.74 -6.86
CA LEU A 150 -9.31 -7.09 -8.14
C LEU A 150 -9.32 -5.93 -9.14
N ARG A 151 -10.37 -5.10 -9.15
CA ARG A 151 -10.42 -3.89 -10.00
C ARG A 151 -9.34 -2.89 -9.60
N GLY A 152 -9.16 -2.63 -8.30
CA GLY A 152 -8.08 -1.80 -7.79
C GLY A 152 -6.70 -2.38 -8.13
N LEU A 153 -6.51 -3.70 -7.96
CA LEU A 153 -5.24 -4.34 -8.31
C LEU A 153 -4.93 -4.31 -9.79
N LYS A 154 -5.93 -4.45 -10.66
CA LYS A 154 -5.73 -4.29 -12.11
C LYS A 154 -5.15 -2.92 -12.44
N TYR A 155 -5.67 -1.86 -11.81
CA TYR A 155 -5.13 -0.51 -11.96
C TYR A 155 -3.67 -0.43 -11.48
N VAL A 156 -3.38 -0.93 -10.27
CA VAL A 156 -2.02 -0.91 -9.69
C VAL A 156 -1.02 -1.71 -10.55
N HIS A 157 -1.40 -2.91 -10.99
CA HIS A 157 -0.56 -3.78 -11.82
C HIS A 157 -0.33 -3.23 -13.22
N SER A 158 -1.30 -2.50 -13.78
CA SER A 158 -1.13 -1.81 -15.08
C SER A 158 -0.03 -0.72 -15.05
N ALA A 159 0.28 -0.21 -13.86
CA ALA A 159 1.38 0.72 -13.61
C ALA A 159 2.70 0.01 -13.23
N ASN A 160 2.79 -1.32 -13.42
CA ASN A 160 3.95 -2.14 -13.01
C ASN A 160 4.31 -2.05 -11.52
N VAL A 161 3.33 -1.74 -10.67
CA VAL A 161 3.47 -1.70 -9.21
C VAL A 161 2.94 -3.01 -8.62
N LEU A 162 3.66 -3.57 -7.66
CA LEU A 162 3.23 -4.68 -6.83
C LEU A 162 2.89 -4.15 -5.44
N HIS A 163 1.74 -4.52 -4.88
CA HIS A 163 1.33 -4.03 -3.56
C HIS A 163 2.13 -4.67 -2.42
N ARG A 164 2.29 -5.99 -2.46
CA ARG A 164 3.16 -6.81 -1.58
C ARG A 164 2.73 -6.97 -0.12
N ASP A 165 1.82 -6.16 0.39
CA ASP A 165 1.28 -6.27 1.76
C ASP A 165 -0.25 -6.19 1.79
N LEU A 166 -0.91 -6.91 0.87
CA LEU A 166 -2.37 -7.02 0.90
C LEU A 166 -2.80 -7.90 2.08
N LYS A 167 -3.69 -7.35 2.90
CA LYS A 167 -4.31 -8.01 4.05
C LYS A 167 -5.61 -7.27 4.41
N PRO A 168 -6.56 -7.89 5.13
CA PRO A 168 -7.86 -7.29 5.43
C PRO A 168 -7.76 -5.90 6.12
N SER A 169 -6.75 -5.67 6.96
CA SER A 169 -6.55 -4.37 7.64
C SER A 169 -6.10 -3.23 6.71
N ASN A 170 -5.66 -3.56 5.49
CA ASN A 170 -5.21 -2.61 4.47
C ASN A 170 -6.30 -2.37 3.41
N LEU A 171 -7.51 -2.91 3.63
CA LEU A 171 -8.68 -2.77 2.78
C LEU A 171 -9.76 -2.02 3.56
N PHE A 172 -9.89 -0.73 3.30
CA PHE A 172 -10.87 0.10 3.98
C PHE A 172 -12.24 0.03 3.32
N LEU A 173 -13.29 0.17 4.13
CA LEU A 173 -14.69 0.06 3.75
C LEU A 173 -15.49 1.24 4.29
N ASN A 174 -16.45 1.72 3.52
CA ASN A 174 -17.49 2.66 3.96
C ASN A 174 -18.84 1.95 4.15
N ALA A 175 -19.85 2.68 4.62
CA ALA A 175 -21.20 2.19 4.86
C ALA A 175 -21.89 1.63 3.60
N ASN A 176 -21.46 2.06 2.41
CA ASN A 176 -21.95 1.56 1.12
C ASN A 176 -21.22 0.29 0.65
N CYS A 177 -20.33 -0.27 1.47
CA CYS A 177 -19.45 -1.40 1.12
C CYS A 177 -18.43 -1.09 0.01
N ASP A 178 -18.12 0.19 -0.24
CA ASP A 178 -17.08 0.57 -1.18
C ASP A 178 -15.71 0.28 -0.58
N LEU A 179 -14.87 -0.41 -1.34
CA LEU A 179 -13.57 -0.89 -0.90
C LEU A 179 -12.44 -0.07 -1.49
N LYS A 180 -11.50 0.32 -0.62
CA LYS A 180 -10.27 1.04 -1.00
C LYS A 180 -9.02 0.36 -0.46
N ILE A 181 -8.08 0.11 -1.36
CA ILE A 181 -6.76 -0.46 -1.04
C ILE A 181 -5.87 0.68 -0.50
N ALA A 182 -5.21 0.41 0.62
CA ALA A 182 -4.30 1.34 1.29
C ALA A 182 -2.96 0.69 1.65
N ASP A 183 -2.02 1.50 2.16
CA ASP A 183 -0.69 1.09 2.65
C ASP A 183 0.27 0.58 1.56
N PHE A 184 0.72 1.52 0.71
CA PHE A 184 1.69 1.28 -0.35
C PHE A 184 3.15 1.41 0.12
N GLY A 185 3.42 1.44 1.43
CA GLY A 185 4.78 1.64 1.95
C GLY A 185 5.76 0.52 1.55
N LEU A 186 5.23 -0.70 1.38
CA LEU A 186 5.96 -1.89 0.94
C LEU A 186 5.88 -2.17 -0.56
N ALA A 187 5.09 -1.38 -1.31
CA ALA A 187 4.93 -1.57 -2.74
C ALA A 187 6.26 -1.41 -3.50
N ARG A 188 6.40 -2.05 -4.66
CA ARG A 188 7.61 -1.94 -5.50
C ARG A 188 7.28 -2.00 -6.97
N THR A 189 8.14 -1.40 -7.79
CA THR A 189 8.14 -1.67 -9.22
C THR A 189 8.66 -3.08 -9.50
N THR A 190 8.17 -3.71 -10.56
CA THR A 190 8.62 -5.05 -10.99
C THR A 190 10.12 -5.12 -11.33
N SER A 191 10.77 -3.98 -11.59
CA SER A 191 12.20 -3.86 -11.87
C SER A 191 13.10 -3.74 -10.64
N GLU A 192 12.56 -3.45 -9.45
CA GLU A 192 13.36 -3.26 -8.23
C GLU A 192 13.69 -4.61 -7.57
N THR A 193 14.96 -5.04 -7.65
CA THR A 193 15.47 -6.28 -7.04
C THR A 193 16.09 -6.09 -5.65
N ASP A 194 15.81 -4.98 -4.98
CA ASP A 194 16.42 -4.67 -3.68
C ASP A 194 16.12 -5.76 -2.65
N LEU A 195 17.17 -6.16 -1.93
CA LEU A 195 17.13 -7.17 -0.87
C LEU A 195 16.04 -6.85 0.14
N MET A 196 15.23 -7.86 0.43
CA MET A 196 14.07 -7.74 1.30
C MET A 196 14.51 -7.54 2.73
N THR A 197 14.14 -6.39 3.32
CA THR A 197 14.29 -6.18 4.75
C THR A 197 13.29 -7.10 5.44
N GLU A 198 13.83 -8.20 5.92
CA GLU A 198 13.15 -9.20 6.70
C GLU A 198 12.78 -8.60 8.08
N TYR A 199 11.61 -8.98 8.60
CA TYR A 199 11.10 -8.75 9.96
C TYR A 199 10.02 -7.67 10.21
N VAL A 200 9.08 -8.11 11.05
CA VAL A 200 8.02 -7.40 11.81
C VAL A 200 6.73 -7.01 11.08
N VAL A 201 6.16 -7.89 10.24
CA VAL A 201 4.75 -7.75 9.79
C VAL A 201 4.07 -9.12 9.72
N THR A 202 2.74 -9.15 9.83
CA THR A 202 1.87 -10.31 9.59
C THR A 202 2.23 -11.01 8.27
N ARG A 203 2.52 -12.32 8.33
CA ARG A 203 2.97 -13.13 7.19
C ARG A 203 1.85 -13.94 6.53
N TRP A 204 0.66 -13.93 7.12
CA TRP A 204 -0.44 -14.85 6.81
C TRP A 204 -0.93 -14.79 5.35
N TYR A 205 -0.73 -13.63 4.69
CA TYR A 205 -1.15 -13.36 3.32
C TYR A 205 0.02 -13.38 2.32
N ARG A 206 1.25 -13.68 2.75
CA ARG A 206 2.42 -13.67 1.88
C ARG A 206 2.48 -14.94 1.02
N ALA A 207 2.77 -14.74 -0.26
CA ALA A 207 2.95 -15.83 -1.22
C ALA A 207 4.18 -16.71 -0.89
N PRO A 208 4.18 -18.00 -1.26
CA PRO A 208 5.30 -18.92 -0.98
C PRO A 208 6.66 -18.41 -1.47
N GLU A 209 6.71 -17.80 -2.66
CA GLU A 209 7.94 -17.25 -3.24
C GLU A 209 8.50 -16.05 -2.46
N LEU A 210 7.65 -15.29 -1.76
CA LEU A 210 8.07 -14.24 -0.84
C LEU A 210 8.66 -14.83 0.45
N LEU A 211 8.08 -15.93 0.95
CA LEU A 211 8.56 -16.64 2.14
C LEU A 211 9.89 -17.36 1.87
N LEU A 212 10.09 -17.85 0.63
CA LEU A 212 11.30 -18.53 0.18
C LEU A 212 12.37 -17.59 -0.40
N ASN A 213 12.14 -16.28 -0.34
CA ASN A 213 13.06 -15.22 -0.79
C ASN A 213 13.55 -15.41 -2.24
N CYS A 214 12.62 -15.70 -3.16
CA CYS A 214 12.93 -15.83 -4.59
C CYS A 214 13.36 -14.48 -5.18
N SER A 215 14.29 -14.46 -6.14
CA SER A 215 14.82 -13.19 -6.67
C SER A 215 13.90 -12.47 -7.66
N GLN A 216 12.83 -13.11 -8.12
CA GLN A 216 11.90 -12.56 -9.12
C GLN A 216 10.48 -12.67 -8.60
N TYR A 217 9.83 -11.51 -8.45
CA TYR A 217 8.44 -11.41 -8.02
C TYR A 217 7.58 -10.84 -9.13
N THR A 218 6.36 -11.35 -9.26
CA THR A 218 5.39 -10.91 -10.26
C THR A 218 4.11 -10.45 -9.58
N ALA A 219 3.14 -9.94 -10.36
CA ALA A 219 1.78 -9.64 -9.92
C ALA A 219 1.10 -10.83 -9.20
N ALA A 220 1.55 -12.06 -9.43
CA ALA A 220 1.01 -13.28 -8.83
C ALA A 220 1.14 -13.33 -7.30
N ILE A 221 2.07 -12.57 -6.69
CA ILE A 221 2.17 -12.48 -5.22
C ILE A 221 0.93 -11.83 -4.61
N ASP A 222 0.37 -10.82 -5.27
CA ASP A 222 -0.80 -10.10 -4.79
C ASP A 222 -2.05 -10.97 -5.00
N VAL A 223 -2.11 -11.74 -6.09
CA VAL A 223 -3.18 -12.72 -6.34
C VAL A 223 -3.24 -13.78 -5.23
N TRP A 224 -2.08 -14.25 -4.75
CA TRP A 224 -2.04 -15.16 -3.60
C TRP A 224 -2.68 -14.52 -2.36
N SER A 225 -2.29 -13.28 -2.05
CA SER A 225 -2.87 -12.55 -0.92
C SER A 225 -4.38 -12.38 -1.06
N VAL A 226 -4.88 -12.11 -2.26
CA VAL A 226 -6.32 -12.05 -2.58
C VAL A 226 -7.00 -13.39 -2.30
N GLY A 227 -6.38 -14.52 -2.67
CA GLY A 227 -6.89 -15.85 -2.35
C GLY A 227 -6.99 -16.09 -0.84
N CYS A 228 -5.96 -15.70 -0.07
CA CYS A 228 -6.00 -15.76 1.39
C CYS A 228 -7.15 -14.93 1.97
N ILE A 229 -7.36 -13.71 1.45
CA ILE A 229 -8.43 -12.81 1.87
C ILE A 229 -9.80 -13.41 1.53
N LEU A 230 -10.00 -13.94 0.32
CA LEU A 230 -11.26 -14.59 -0.08
C LEU A 230 -11.63 -15.75 0.86
N GLY A 231 -10.68 -16.65 1.15
CA GLY A 231 -10.94 -17.74 2.08
C GLY A 231 -11.21 -17.26 3.51
N GLU A 232 -10.57 -16.16 3.94
CA GLU A 232 -10.81 -15.58 5.26
C GLU A 232 -12.18 -14.88 5.37
N ILE A 233 -12.64 -14.17 4.34
CA ILE A 233 -13.98 -13.55 4.32
C ILE A 233 -15.05 -14.63 4.52
N VAL A 234 -14.93 -15.76 3.82
CA VAL A 234 -15.94 -16.83 3.85
C VAL A 234 -15.86 -17.65 5.14
N THR A 235 -14.66 -17.94 5.64
CA THR A 235 -14.50 -18.78 6.84
C THR A 235 -14.49 -17.99 8.15
N ARG A 236 -14.41 -16.65 8.08
CA ARG A 236 -14.20 -15.74 9.21
C ARG A 236 -12.92 -16.02 10.01
N GLN A 237 -11.98 -16.77 9.44
CA GLN A 237 -10.73 -17.15 10.09
C GLN A 237 -9.58 -17.06 9.09
N PRO A 238 -8.40 -16.57 9.51
CA PRO A 238 -7.23 -16.56 8.63
C PRO A 238 -6.91 -17.97 8.12
N LEU A 239 -6.63 -18.11 6.81
CA LEU A 239 -6.33 -19.42 6.22
C LEU A 239 -5.01 -20.01 6.73
N PHE A 240 -3.99 -19.16 6.88
CA PHE A 240 -2.62 -19.59 7.18
C PHE A 240 -2.04 -18.75 8.34
N PRO A 241 -2.50 -18.92 9.59
CA PRO A 241 -2.01 -18.15 10.73
C PRO A 241 -0.68 -18.69 11.28
N GLY A 242 0.37 -18.73 10.46
CA GLY A 242 1.69 -19.21 10.88
C GLY A 242 2.40 -18.24 11.82
N ARG A 243 3.02 -18.78 12.87
CA ARG A 243 3.82 -18.03 13.86
C ARG A 243 5.22 -17.68 13.36
N ASP A 244 5.74 -18.47 12.44
CA ASP A 244 7.07 -18.35 11.83
C ASP A 244 7.02 -18.85 10.37
N TYR A 245 8.09 -18.64 9.61
CA TYR A 245 8.14 -19.03 8.18
C TYR A 245 7.92 -20.53 7.95
N ILE A 246 8.39 -21.36 8.87
CA ILE A 246 8.31 -22.81 8.78
C ILE A 246 6.86 -23.25 8.94
N GLN A 247 6.21 -22.77 10.00
CA GLN A 247 4.80 -23.06 10.25
C GLN A 247 3.92 -22.48 9.14
N GLN A 248 4.24 -21.29 8.63
CA GLN A 248 3.51 -20.69 7.51
C GLN A 248 3.54 -21.59 6.27
N LEU A 249 4.74 -22.04 5.85
CA LEU A 249 4.88 -22.93 4.70
C LEU A 249 4.21 -24.28 4.94
N LYS A 250 4.30 -24.83 6.17
CA LYS A 250 3.61 -26.07 6.54
C LYS A 250 2.10 -25.95 6.37
N LEU A 251 1.48 -24.91 6.92
CA LEU A 251 0.03 -24.66 6.80
C LEU A 251 -0.40 -24.51 5.33
N ILE A 252 0.45 -23.89 4.51
CA ILE A 252 0.22 -23.77 3.07
C ILE A 252 0.20 -25.17 2.43
N THR A 253 1.26 -25.97 2.61
CA THR A 253 1.38 -27.30 2.01
C THR A 253 0.32 -28.28 2.53
N GLU A 254 -0.13 -28.13 3.78
CA GLU A 254 -1.23 -28.93 4.34
C GLU A 254 -2.54 -28.72 3.58
N LEU A 255 -2.81 -27.51 3.09
CA LEU A 255 -4.04 -27.20 2.36
C LEU A 255 -3.92 -27.48 0.87
N ILE A 256 -2.94 -26.88 0.19
CA ILE A 256 -2.82 -26.92 -1.27
C ILE A 256 -2.02 -28.13 -1.79
N GLY A 257 -1.48 -28.94 -0.88
CA GLY A 257 -0.59 -30.05 -1.17
C GLY A 257 0.87 -29.61 -1.24
N SER A 258 1.77 -30.57 -1.00
CA SER A 258 3.20 -30.33 -1.18
C SER A 258 3.54 -30.19 -2.68
N PRO A 259 4.39 -29.22 -3.05
CA PRO A 259 4.76 -29.01 -4.46
C PRO A 259 5.57 -30.19 -4.99
N ASP A 260 5.25 -30.63 -6.20
CA ASP A 260 6.05 -31.59 -6.95
C ASP A 260 7.29 -30.92 -7.57
N ASP A 261 8.21 -31.72 -8.11
CA ASP A 261 9.43 -31.21 -8.73
C ASP A 261 9.15 -30.21 -9.88
N SER A 262 8.03 -30.37 -10.60
CA SER A 262 7.61 -29.45 -11.65
C SER A 262 7.21 -28.07 -11.09
N SER A 263 6.44 -28.05 -10.00
CA SER A 263 5.99 -26.82 -9.32
C SER A 263 7.11 -26.08 -8.58
N LEU A 264 8.27 -26.72 -8.38
CA LEU A 264 9.47 -26.09 -7.81
C LEU A 264 10.41 -25.49 -8.87
N GLY A 265 10.07 -25.59 -10.17
CA GLY A 265 10.93 -25.14 -11.27
C GLY A 265 11.29 -23.66 -11.19
N PHE A 266 10.41 -22.82 -10.64
CA PHE A 266 10.66 -21.38 -10.48
C PHE A 266 11.67 -21.05 -9.37
N LEU A 267 11.89 -21.96 -8.41
CA LEU A 267 12.87 -21.76 -7.34
C LEU A 267 14.27 -21.85 -7.94
N ARG A 268 15.01 -20.74 -7.98
CA ARG A 268 16.42 -20.74 -8.44
C ARG A 268 17.40 -21.18 -7.36
N SER A 269 16.99 -21.14 -6.09
CA SER A 269 17.84 -21.50 -4.95
C SER A 269 17.73 -22.99 -4.64
N ASP A 270 18.84 -23.72 -4.78
CA ASP A 270 18.90 -25.14 -4.41
C ASP A 270 18.65 -25.36 -2.92
N ASN A 271 19.01 -24.39 -2.06
CA ASN A 271 18.71 -24.43 -0.63
C ASN A 271 17.20 -24.39 -0.38
N ALA A 272 16.46 -23.51 -1.07
CA ALA A 272 15.00 -23.43 -0.95
C ALA A 272 14.33 -24.72 -1.45
N ARG A 273 14.81 -25.31 -2.55
CA ARG A 273 14.31 -26.60 -3.06
C ARG A 273 14.53 -27.73 -2.05
N ARG A 274 15.75 -27.86 -1.51
CA ARG A 274 16.08 -28.87 -0.49
C ARG A 274 15.23 -28.71 0.76
N TYR A 275 15.06 -27.48 1.21
CA TYR A 275 14.21 -27.16 2.35
C TYR A 275 12.76 -27.62 2.13
N MET A 276 12.15 -27.31 0.98
CA MET A 276 10.80 -27.77 0.65
C MET A 276 10.67 -29.30 0.60
N LYS A 277 11.71 -30.00 0.12
CA LYS A 277 11.75 -31.48 0.10
C LYS A 277 11.86 -32.11 1.49
N GLN A 278 12.40 -31.38 2.48
CA GLN A 278 12.51 -31.85 3.86
C GLN A 278 11.23 -31.63 4.68
N LEU A 279 10.32 -30.78 4.22
CA LEU A 279 9.02 -30.60 4.88
C LEU A 279 8.17 -31.87 4.73
N PRO A 280 7.29 -32.15 5.72
CA PRO A 280 6.33 -33.25 5.60
C PRO A 280 5.50 -33.12 4.31
N GLN A 281 5.29 -34.25 3.64
CA GLN A 281 4.54 -34.29 2.39
C GLN A 281 3.05 -34.46 2.68
N TYR A 282 2.23 -33.58 2.11
CA TYR A 282 0.78 -33.59 2.27
C TYR A 282 0.10 -33.75 0.91
N PRO A 283 -0.92 -34.63 0.78
CA PRO A 283 -1.80 -34.60 -0.37
C PRO A 283 -2.63 -33.31 -0.36
N ARG A 284 -2.98 -32.81 -1.55
CA ARG A 284 -3.88 -31.66 -1.68
C ARG A 284 -5.24 -32.00 -1.06
N GLN A 285 -5.77 -31.09 -0.23
CA GLN A 285 -7.12 -31.24 0.32
C GLN A 285 -8.18 -30.94 -0.75
N ASP A 286 -9.33 -31.58 -0.62
CA ASP A 286 -10.52 -31.21 -1.40
C ASP A 286 -11.11 -29.90 -0.86
N PHE A 287 -11.00 -28.83 -1.64
CA PHE A 287 -11.48 -27.50 -1.23
C PHE A 287 -12.99 -27.47 -1.04
N ARG A 288 -13.78 -28.27 -1.78
CA ARG A 288 -15.23 -28.32 -1.59
C ARG A 288 -15.59 -28.90 -0.24
N LEU A 289 -14.84 -29.90 0.24
CA LEU A 289 -15.02 -30.47 1.56
C LEU A 289 -14.49 -29.56 2.68
N ARG A 290 -13.39 -28.84 2.42
CA ARG A 290 -12.79 -27.90 3.38
C ARG A 290 -13.61 -26.63 3.58
N PHE A 291 -14.23 -26.13 2.51
CA PHE A 291 -14.99 -24.88 2.45
C PHE A 291 -16.47 -25.13 2.12
N ARG A 292 -17.15 -25.95 2.94
CA ARG A 292 -18.55 -26.37 2.68
C ARG A 292 -19.57 -25.23 2.56
N ASN A 293 -19.28 -24.09 3.19
CA ASN A 293 -20.16 -22.92 3.19
C ASN A 293 -19.84 -21.95 2.03
N MET A 294 -18.88 -22.29 1.18
CA MET A 294 -18.46 -21.49 0.03
C MET A 294 -19.20 -21.96 -1.22
N SER A 295 -19.64 -21.02 -2.07
CA SER A 295 -20.26 -21.36 -3.35
C SER A 295 -19.27 -22.07 -4.28
N SER A 296 -19.76 -22.90 -5.20
CA SER A 296 -18.90 -23.66 -6.12
C SER A 296 -18.02 -22.74 -6.98
N GLY A 297 -18.55 -21.59 -7.39
CA GLY A 297 -17.79 -20.58 -8.13
C GLY A 297 -16.69 -19.91 -7.31
N ALA A 298 -16.93 -19.64 -6.02
CA ALA A 298 -15.92 -19.11 -5.11
C ALA A 298 -14.81 -20.13 -4.85
N VAL A 299 -15.16 -21.41 -4.66
CA VAL A 299 -14.19 -22.50 -4.50
C VAL A 299 -13.30 -22.62 -5.73
N ASP A 300 -13.87 -22.64 -6.93
CA ASP A 300 -13.09 -22.73 -8.19
C ASP A 300 -12.12 -21.55 -8.33
N LEU A 301 -12.58 -20.32 -8.03
CA LEU A 301 -11.72 -19.15 -8.07
C LEU A 301 -10.59 -19.20 -7.03
N LEU A 302 -10.90 -19.62 -5.80
CA LEU A 302 -9.92 -19.77 -4.73
C LEU A 302 -8.84 -20.80 -5.09
N GLU A 303 -9.22 -21.93 -5.68
CA GLU A 303 -8.28 -22.97 -6.14
C GLU A 303 -7.32 -22.47 -7.22
N ARG A 304 -7.78 -21.55 -8.08
CA ARG A 304 -6.94 -20.93 -9.12
C ARG A 304 -6.03 -19.81 -8.60
N MET A 305 -6.40 -19.19 -7.47
CA MET A 305 -5.57 -18.18 -6.79
C MET A 305 -4.49 -18.83 -5.93
N LEU A 306 -4.83 -19.90 -5.19
CA LEU A 306 -3.94 -20.60 -4.25
C LEU A 306 -3.15 -21.73 -4.93
N VAL A 307 -2.35 -21.37 -5.94
CA VAL A 307 -1.44 -22.29 -6.62
C VAL A 307 0.00 -22.02 -6.19
N PHE A 308 0.78 -23.07 -5.89
CA PHE A 308 2.15 -22.89 -5.39
C PHE A 308 3.03 -22.17 -6.42
N ASP A 309 3.05 -22.66 -7.66
CA ASP A 309 3.78 -22.05 -8.77
C ASP A 309 3.12 -20.71 -9.21
N PRO A 310 3.81 -19.56 -9.08
CA PRO A 310 3.26 -18.27 -9.45
C PRO A 310 2.91 -18.13 -10.93
N SER A 311 3.54 -18.89 -11.83
CA SER A 311 3.26 -18.84 -13.26
C SER A 311 1.94 -19.51 -13.65
N ARG A 312 1.41 -20.36 -12.76
CA ARG A 312 0.16 -21.11 -12.95
C ARG A 312 -1.03 -20.50 -12.21
N ARG A 313 -0.81 -19.44 -11.42
CA ARG A 313 -1.89 -18.70 -10.76
C ARG A 313 -2.68 -17.91 -11.78
N ILE A 314 -4.00 -17.84 -11.57
CA ILE A 314 -4.87 -16.96 -12.36
C ILE A 314 -4.38 -15.52 -12.27
N THR A 315 -4.40 -14.81 -13.39
CA THR A 315 -4.09 -13.37 -13.42
C THR A 315 -5.28 -12.55 -12.90
N VAL A 316 -5.04 -11.29 -12.54
CA VAL A 316 -6.12 -10.38 -12.12
C VAL A 316 -7.16 -10.20 -13.23
N ASP A 317 -6.73 -10.10 -14.49
CA ASP A 317 -7.61 -9.98 -15.64
C ASP A 317 -8.50 -11.22 -15.82
N GLU A 318 -7.93 -12.41 -15.73
CA GLU A 318 -8.69 -13.66 -15.80
C GLU A 318 -9.64 -13.81 -14.61
N ALA A 319 -9.21 -13.43 -13.41
CA ALA A 319 -10.05 -13.48 -12.20
C ALA A 319 -11.27 -12.56 -12.30
N LEU A 320 -11.10 -11.34 -12.85
CA LEU A 320 -12.22 -10.42 -13.12
C LEU A 320 -13.23 -10.97 -14.14
N HIS A 321 -12.80 -11.85 -15.04
CA HIS A 321 -13.66 -12.54 -16.01
C HIS A 321 -14.19 -13.88 -15.53
N HIS A 322 -13.86 -14.28 -14.30
CA HIS A 322 -14.30 -15.54 -13.74
C HIS A 322 -15.83 -15.59 -13.59
N PRO A 323 -16.50 -16.74 -13.83
CA PRO A 323 -17.95 -16.87 -13.69
C PRO A 323 -18.49 -16.38 -12.33
N TYR A 324 -17.73 -16.59 -11.25
CA TYR A 324 -18.08 -16.12 -9.90
C TYR A 324 -18.27 -14.60 -9.80
N LEU A 325 -17.56 -13.81 -10.61
CA LEU A 325 -17.60 -12.33 -10.57
C LEU A 325 -18.37 -11.71 -11.74
N THR A 326 -18.83 -12.52 -12.71
CA THR A 326 -19.40 -12.05 -13.97
C THR A 326 -20.69 -11.23 -13.78
N TYR A 327 -21.54 -11.61 -12.83
CA TYR A 327 -22.78 -10.87 -12.53
C TYR A 327 -22.49 -9.47 -11.98
N LYS A 328 -21.60 -9.35 -10.99
CA LYS A 328 -21.23 -8.04 -10.40
C LYS A 328 -20.51 -7.15 -11.39
N ARG A 329 -19.59 -7.71 -12.19
CA ARG A 329 -18.89 -6.96 -13.26
C ARG A 329 -19.89 -6.32 -14.22
N THR A 330 -20.78 -7.11 -14.81
CA THR A 330 -21.76 -6.60 -15.79
C THR A 330 -22.74 -5.60 -15.18
N HIS A 331 -23.11 -5.77 -13.91
CA HIS A 331 -23.98 -4.83 -13.20
C HIS A 331 -23.28 -3.49 -12.91
N LEU A 332 -22.06 -3.53 -12.39
CA LEU A 332 -21.31 -2.32 -12.03
C LEU A 332 -20.76 -1.57 -13.25
N GLU A 333 -20.34 -2.28 -14.30
CA GLU A 333 -19.96 -1.66 -15.58
C GLU A 333 -21.12 -0.89 -16.21
N ARG A 334 -22.37 -1.35 -16.02
CA ARG A 334 -23.58 -0.67 -16.48
C ARG A 334 -23.94 0.54 -15.63
N ILE A 335 -23.83 0.45 -14.30
CA ILE A 335 -24.21 1.53 -13.37
C ILE A 335 -23.17 2.65 -13.36
N LEU A 336 -21.89 2.31 -13.30
CA LEU A 336 -20.81 3.29 -13.10
C LEU A 336 -20.31 3.90 -14.42
N GLY A 337 -20.83 3.46 -15.58
CA GLY A 337 -20.42 3.98 -16.89
C GLY A 337 -18.90 3.85 -17.15
N ILE A 338 -18.22 2.93 -16.47
CA ILE A 338 -16.75 2.83 -16.46
C ILE A 338 -16.29 2.33 -17.83
N GLN A 339 -15.92 3.25 -18.72
CA GLN A 339 -15.05 2.92 -19.84
C GLN A 339 -13.64 2.65 -19.30
N SER A 340 -13.37 1.36 -19.03
CA SER A 340 -12.10 0.77 -18.59
C SER A 340 -10.81 1.33 -19.25
N ARG A 341 -10.89 1.96 -20.42
CA ARG A 341 -9.72 2.47 -21.15
C ARG A 341 -9.13 3.78 -20.62
N SER A 342 -9.91 4.72 -20.08
CA SER A 342 -9.40 6.06 -19.72
C SER A 342 -8.52 6.05 -18.47
N SER A 343 -8.91 5.27 -17.44
CA SER A 343 -8.15 5.13 -16.19
C SER A 343 -6.87 4.31 -16.36
N LEU A 344 -6.87 3.27 -17.20
CA LEU A 344 -5.68 2.45 -17.50
C LEU A 344 -4.61 3.26 -18.27
N LEU A 345 -5.02 4.05 -19.27
CA LEU A 345 -4.11 4.94 -20.00
C LEU A 345 -3.55 6.04 -19.08
N ARG A 346 -4.34 6.51 -18.11
CA ARG A 346 -3.88 7.45 -17.09
C ARG A 346 -2.82 6.80 -16.19
N ALA A 347 -3.08 5.60 -15.66
CA ALA A 347 -2.13 4.85 -14.83
C ALA A 347 -0.75 4.68 -15.50
N GLN A 348 -0.74 4.30 -16.78
CA GLN A 348 0.49 4.10 -17.56
C GLN A 348 1.24 5.42 -17.82
N ARG A 349 0.55 6.49 -18.23
CA ARG A 349 1.17 7.82 -18.44
C ARG A 349 1.77 8.38 -17.15
N THR A 350 1.03 8.31 -16.05
CA THR A 350 1.47 8.83 -14.75
C THR A 350 2.70 8.07 -14.22
N PHE A 351 2.86 6.79 -14.59
CA PHE A 351 4.01 5.98 -14.18
C PHE A 351 5.20 6.04 -15.15
N GLU A 352 4.97 6.28 -16.43
CA GLU A 352 6.03 6.65 -17.39
C GLU A 352 6.71 7.96 -16.96
N ASP A 353 5.98 8.94 -16.44
CA ASP A 353 6.56 10.15 -15.82
C ASP A 353 7.38 9.84 -14.55
N CYS A 354 7.03 8.76 -13.84
CA CYS A 354 7.77 8.29 -12.67
C CYS A 354 8.97 7.39 -13.04
N SER A 355 9.00 6.76 -14.22
CA SER A 355 10.08 5.86 -14.65
C SER A 355 11.03 6.47 -15.69
N SER A 356 10.60 7.54 -16.38
CA SER A 356 11.39 8.34 -17.31
C SER A 356 12.40 9.19 -16.53
N SER A 357 13.63 8.65 -16.42
CA SER A 357 14.92 9.34 -16.21
C SER A 357 15.11 10.37 -15.08
N LYS A 358 14.08 10.83 -14.37
CA LYS A 358 14.16 11.75 -13.21
C LYS A 358 14.13 11.04 -11.86
N VAL A 359 13.65 9.80 -11.80
CA VAL A 359 13.49 9.05 -10.54
C VAL A 359 14.62 8.05 -10.28
N LYS A 360 15.39 7.66 -11.29
CA LYS A 360 16.51 6.71 -11.14
C LYS A 360 17.76 7.28 -10.45
N THR A 361 17.81 8.59 -10.17
CA THR A 361 19.07 9.26 -9.76
C THR A 361 18.98 10.07 -8.47
N ILE A 362 18.01 9.80 -7.59
CA ILE A 362 17.94 10.47 -6.28
C ILE A 362 17.94 9.40 -5.19
N LEU A 363 19.10 8.77 -5.01
CA LEU A 363 19.63 8.24 -3.74
C LEU A 363 20.98 7.58 -4.05
N PRO A 364 22.07 8.30 -3.76
CA PRO A 364 22.85 7.84 -2.62
C PRO A 364 23.14 8.99 -1.64
N CYS A 365 22.88 8.75 -0.36
CA CYS A 365 23.42 9.48 0.78
C CYS A 365 23.66 10.99 0.59
N ALA A 366 22.58 11.77 0.51
CA ALA A 366 22.63 13.19 0.85
C ALA A 366 21.26 13.58 1.43
N SER A 367 21.14 13.34 2.73
CA SER A 367 20.39 14.14 3.70
C SER A 367 18.92 14.46 3.42
N ILE A 368 18.10 14.08 4.40
CA ILE A 368 16.73 14.52 4.73
C ILE A 368 16.38 15.99 4.33
N ASN A 369 17.37 16.88 4.19
CA ASN A 369 17.23 18.24 3.65
C ASN A 369 16.73 18.33 2.19
N PHE A 370 16.96 17.33 1.33
CA PHE A 370 16.49 17.37 -0.06
C PHE A 370 14.96 17.30 -0.17
N MET A 371 14.31 16.56 0.74
CA MET A 371 12.85 16.52 0.85
C MET A 371 12.28 17.87 1.29
N ALA A 372 12.97 18.61 2.16
CA ALA A 372 12.59 19.95 2.56
C ALA A 372 12.69 20.98 1.43
N ALA A 373 13.64 20.81 0.50
CA ALA A 373 13.80 21.67 -0.68
C ALA A 373 12.76 21.39 -1.78
N CYS A 374 12.42 20.12 -2.04
CA CYS A 374 11.43 19.75 -3.06
C CYS A 374 9.98 20.09 -2.67
N TRP A 375 9.69 20.32 -1.39
CA TRP A 375 8.33 20.53 -0.90
C TRP A 375 7.78 21.95 -1.07
N ALA A 376 8.60 22.87 -1.59
CA ALA A 376 8.29 24.29 -1.48
C ALA A 376 7.95 25.04 -2.76
N ASN A 377 8.04 24.50 -3.99
CA ASN A 377 7.45 25.04 -5.24
C ASN A 377 7.80 24.15 -6.45
N GLU A 378 7.07 24.25 -7.55
CA GLU A 378 7.33 23.53 -8.81
C GLU A 378 8.70 23.93 -9.42
N TRP A 379 9.70 23.04 -9.37
CA TRP A 379 11.03 23.30 -9.97
C TRP A 379 11.18 22.65 -11.34
N THR A 380 11.73 23.40 -12.32
CA THR A 380 12.19 22.86 -13.62
C THR A 380 13.71 22.75 -13.60
N ILE A 381 14.26 21.57 -13.94
CA ILE A 381 15.70 21.31 -13.98
C ILE A 381 16.22 21.57 -15.41
N ARG A 382 17.26 22.41 -15.57
CA ARG A 382 18.02 22.53 -16.82
C ARG A 382 19.52 22.39 -16.56
N ILE A 383 20.18 21.60 -17.40
CA ILE A 383 21.65 21.45 -17.43
C ILE A 383 22.19 22.59 -18.30
N VAL A 384 23.10 23.42 -17.78
CA VAL A 384 23.67 24.54 -18.54
C VAL A 384 25.20 24.47 -18.48
N GLY A 385 25.75 23.59 -19.31
CA GLY A 385 27.16 23.63 -19.69
C GLY A 385 28.14 22.86 -18.80
N GLN A 386 29.18 22.34 -19.47
CA GLN A 386 30.33 21.64 -18.90
C GLN A 386 31.52 22.59 -18.92
N SER A 387 32.13 22.86 -17.76
CA SER A 387 33.44 23.51 -17.66
C SER A 387 34.54 22.46 -17.76
N LYS A 388 35.70 22.83 -18.33
CA LYS A 388 36.83 21.94 -18.64
C LYS A 388 37.48 21.26 -17.43
N GLU A 389 37.08 21.63 -16.21
CA GLU A 389 37.54 21.00 -14.97
C GLU A 389 36.31 20.63 -14.11
N THR A 390 35.81 19.41 -14.33
CA THR A 390 35.01 18.57 -13.40
C THR A 390 34.09 19.26 -12.39
N ALA A 391 33.14 20.07 -12.88
CA ALA A 391 31.96 20.46 -12.10
C ALA A 391 30.72 20.46 -13.00
N PHE A 392 29.70 19.66 -12.67
CA PHE A 392 28.36 19.86 -13.21
C PHE A 392 27.70 20.97 -12.40
N VAL A 393 27.40 22.10 -13.06
CA VAL A 393 26.63 23.18 -12.46
C VAL A 393 25.15 22.91 -12.71
N PHE A 394 24.40 22.62 -11.65
CA PHE A 394 22.94 22.56 -11.72
C PHE A 394 22.38 23.96 -11.53
N LEU A 395 21.65 24.47 -12.53
CA LEU A 395 20.94 25.74 -12.44
C LEU A 395 19.50 25.51 -12.02
N PHE A 396 19.14 26.14 -10.91
CA PHE A 396 17.79 26.18 -10.36
C PHE A 396 17.25 27.60 -10.57
N THR A 397 16.12 27.78 -11.27
CA THR A 397 15.61 29.12 -11.61
C THR A 397 14.27 29.46 -10.92
N TRP A 398 14.23 30.57 -10.15
CA TRP A 398 13.06 31.44 -9.86
C TRP A 398 13.53 32.81 -9.27
N PRO A 399 12.98 33.97 -9.72
CA PRO A 399 13.69 34.93 -10.57
C PRO A 399 14.85 35.72 -9.92
N GLU A 400 15.23 35.53 -8.65
CA GLU A 400 16.21 36.44 -7.99
C GLU A 400 17.23 35.78 -7.05
N HIS A 401 17.29 34.45 -6.89
CA HIS A 401 18.33 33.82 -6.06
C HIS A 401 18.99 32.58 -6.69
N TRP A 402 20.30 32.47 -6.47
CA TRP A 402 21.19 31.43 -6.98
C TRP A 402 21.65 30.51 -5.85
N LEU A 403 21.60 29.19 -6.05
CA LEU A 403 22.17 28.21 -5.11
C LEU A 403 23.24 27.36 -5.83
N VAL A 404 24.45 27.34 -5.30
CA VAL A 404 25.59 26.55 -5.80
C VAL A 404 25.87 25.43 -4.78
N ILE A 405 25.91 24.18 -5.23
CA ILE A 405 26.23 23.02 -4.37
C ILE A 405 27.64 22.50 -4.73
N PRO A 406 28.59 22.42 -3.78
CA PRO A 406 29.92 21.85 -4.00
C PRO A 406 29.90 20.33 -4.20
N VAL A 407 30.82 19.83 -5.03
CA VAL A 407 30.94 18.42 -5.44
C VAL A 407 31.26 17.47 -4.26
N ASP A 408 31.82 18.01 -3.17
CA ASP A 408 32.27 17.23 -2.01
C ASP A 408 31.11 16.58 -1.22
N CYS A 409 29.86 16.93 -1.54
CA CYS A 409 28.66 16.31 -0.96
C CYS A 409 28.17 15.05 -1.73
N ILE A 410 28.90 14.56 -2.74
CA ILE A 410 28.52 13.40 -3.54
C ILE A 410 29.59 12.31 -3.42
N ASN A 411 29.23 11.14 -2.87
CA ASN A 411 30.14 10.00 -2.73
C ASN A 411 30.64 9.49 -4.11
N TYR A 412 31.96 9.36 -4.25
CA TYR A 412 32.73 9.14 -5.49
C TYR A 412 32.46 7.86 -6.31
N CYS A 413 31.56 6.96 -5.89
CA CYS A 413 31.46 5.61 -6.47
C CYS A 413 30.65 5.46 -7.78
N TYR A 414 30.10 6.53 -8.36
CA TYR A 414 29.21 6.39 -9.54
C TYR A 414 29.49 7.34 -10.72
N VAL A 415 30.66 7.99 -10.75
CA VAL A 415 30.99 8.94 -11.83
C VAL A 415 31.41 8.26 -13.14
N SER A 416 31.69 6.95 -13.16
CA SER A 416 32.21 6.26 -14.35
C SER A 416 31.15 5.71 -15.33
N LYS A 417 29.85 5.83 -15.06
CA LYS A 417 28.78 5.22 -15.90
C LYS A 417 27.81 6.18 -16.57
N LEU A 418 28.02 7.50 -16.48
CA LEU A 418 27.13 8.52 -17.08
C LEU A 418 27.76 9.31 -18.23
N VAL A 419 28.90 8.85 -18.77
CA VAL A 419 29.46 9.42 -20.00
C VAL A 419 29.26 8.41 -21.14
N THR A 420 28.17 8.57 -21.88
CA THR A 420 28.16 8.19 -23.30
C THR A 420 27.23 9.13 -24.05
N VAL A 421 27.91 9.97 -24.84
CA VAL A 421 27.51 11.00 -25.81
C VAL A 421 26.68 12.16 -25.30
#